data_AF-A0A0G0T2U9-F1
#
_entry.id   AF-A0A0G0T2U9-F1
#
_cell.length_a   1.000
_cell.length_b   1.000
_cell.length_c   1.000
_cell.angle_alpha   90.00
_cell.angle_beta   90.00
_cell.angle_gamma   90.00
#
_symmetry.space_group_name_H-M   'P 1'
#
loop_
_entity.id
_entity.type
_entity.pdbx_description
1 polymer ?
#
loop_
_entity_poly.entity_id
_entity_poly.type
_entity_poly.pdbx_seq_one_letter_code
_entity_poly.pdbx_strand_id
1 'polypeptide(L)'
;YDFIFKEVRLISNSYTGQTRESLVNKLEKFKLDLIKKLNNEYKSSSSDWRGNLWKLTRIFEEWSKNILQSELFSISDSYHYEFIENLKTAKNHFTHFLRDFRERLTQNISTVLGISLKLEEWEIPIGEIKQPDIRIGRSFDFHLDLIWFLFPMFIFRNIFVNHFRKQILTLIETNLYRMASDYTARINKEIINIERFTINQIKDELDTIGNVILSKDNNSSMILEKINALLEMIKKSTQNN
;
A
#
# COMPACT_ATOMS: atom_id res chain seq x y z
N TYR A 1 14.59 5.36 -24.99
CA TYR A 1 13.61 5.68 -23.93
C TYR A 1 13.05 4.45 -23.25
N ASP A 2 12.60 3.45 -24.02
CA ASP A 2 11.90 2.27 -23.46
C ASP A 2 12.65 1.50 -22.38
N PHE A 3 13.99 1.42 -22.46
CA PHE A 3 14.78 0.71 -21.46
C PHE A 3 14.69 1.36 -20.06
N ILE A 4 14.88 2.67 -19.96
CA ILE A 4 14.87 3.42 -18.69
C ILE A 4 13.49 3.34 -18.05
N PHE A 5 12.43 3.52 -18.85
CA PHE A 5 11.06 3.38 -18.35
C PHE A 5 10.74 1.95 -17.94
N LYS A 6 11.33 0.95 -18.60
CA LYS A 6 11.20 -0.46 -18.19
C LYS A 6 11.90 -0.69 -16.85
N GLU A 7 13.08 -0.11 -16.62
CA GLU A 7 13.80 -0.22 -15.35
C GLU A 7 13.04 0.41 -14.19
N VAL A 8 12.53 1.64 -14.38
CA VAL A 8 11.67 2.33 -13.41
C VAL A 8 10.43 1.49 -13.05
N ARG A 9 9.79 0.87 -14.06
CA ARG A 9 8.68 -0.06 -13.86
C ARG A 9 9.08 -1.35 -13.13
N LEU A 10 10.27 -1.88 -13.39
CA LEU A 10 10.77 -3.08 -12.69
C LEU A 10 10.96 -2.81 -11.19
N ILE A 11 11.51 -1.64 -10.84
CA ILE A 11 11.62 -1.20 -9.45
C ILE A 11 10.23 -1.17 -8.80
N SER A 12 9.26 -0.48 -9.42
CA SER A 12 7.87 -0.39 -8.93
C SER A 12 7.23 -1.77 -8.74
N ASN A 13 7.36 -2.65 -9.73
CA ASN A 13 6.83 -4.01 -9.70
C ASN A 13 7.44 -4.86 -8.57
N SER A 14 8.74 -4.68 -8.28
CA SER A 14 9.41 -5.42 -7.20
C SER A 14 8.81 -5.13 -5.83
N TYR A 15 8.50 -3.86 -5.54
CA TYR A 15 7.91 -3.44 -4.27
C TYR A 15 6.42 -3.77 -4.19
N THR A 16 5.66 -3.50 -5.26
CA THR A 16 4.21 -3.75 -5.29
C THR A 16 3.87 -5.24 -5.23
N GLY A 17 4.71 -6.10 -5.84
CA GLY A 17 4.52 -7.55 -5.83
C GLY A 17 4.69 -8.19 -4.45
N GLN A 18 5.56 -7.66 -3.61
CA GLN A 18 5.86 -8.21 -2.28
C GLN A 18 5.00 -7.62 -1.15
N THR A 19 4.33 -6.49 -1.42
CA THR A 19 3.61 -5.71 -0.40
C THR A 19 2.54 -6.54 0.30
N ARG A 20 1.70 -7.26 -0.46
CA ARG A 20 0.59 -8.04 0.10
C ARG A 20 1.06 -9.19 0.98
N GLU A 21 2.02 -9.97 0.49
CA GLU A 21 2.53 -11.14 1.20
C GLU A 21 3.19 -10.72 2.53
N SER A 22 4.01 -9.66 2.49
CA SER A 22 4.64 -9.09 3.68
C SER A 22 3.60 -8.64 4.71
N LEU A 23 2.53 -7.97 4.28
CA LEU A 23 1.43 -7.53 5.14
C LEU A 23 0.69 -8.70 5.79
N VAL A 24 0.31 -9.70 4.99
CA VAL A 24 -0.43 -10.87 5.50
C VAL A 24 0.42 -11.66 6.51
N ASN A 25 1.69 -11.94 6.17
CA ASN A 25 2.60 -12.68 7.04
C ASN A 25 2.82 -11.98 8.38
N LYS A 26 2.77 -10.64 8.41
CA LYS A 26 2.87 -9.85 9.62
C LYS A 26 1.58 -9.90 10.44
N LEU A 27 0.42 -9.66 9.83
CA LEU A 27 -0.88 -9.69 10.52
C LEU A 27 -1.23 -11.07 11.07
N GLU A 28 -0.84 -12.14 10.39
CA GLU A 28 -1.04 -13.52 10.86
C GLU A 28 -0.34 -13.79 12.21
N LYS A 29 0.78 -13.12 12.52
CA LYS A 29 1.46 -13.27 13.82
C LYS A 29 0.59 -12.81 14.99
N PHE A 30 -0.31 -11.85 14.78
CA PHE A 30 -1.21 -11.32 15.83
C PHE A 30 -2.51 -12.09 15.94
N LYS A 31 -2.83 -12.90 14.93
CA LYS A 31 -4.10 -13.62 14.87
C LYS A 31 -4.34 -14.47 16.11
N LEU A 32 -3.34 -15.23 16.56
CA LEU A 32 -3.48 -16.12 17.72
C LEU A 32 -3.71 -15.34 19.02
N ASP A 33 -2.96 -14.26 19.23
CA ASP A 33 -3.10 -13.43 20.43
C ASP A 33 -4.45 -12.69 20.44
N LEU A 34 -4.87 -12.18 19.28
CA LEU A 34 -6.17 -11.52 19.11
C LEU A 34 -7.32 -12.51 19.35
N ILE A 35 -7.25 -13.74 18.81
CA ILE A 35 -8.24 -14.79 19.07
C ILE A 35 -8.32 -15.08 20.57
N LYS A 36 -7.18 -15.24 21.24
CA LYS A 36 -7.14 -15.55 22.67
C LYS A 36 -7.75 -14.42 23.50
N LYS A 37 -7.37 -13.18 23.21
CA LYS A 37 -7.88 -11.98 23.90
C LYS A 37 -9.39 -11.83 23.73
N LEU A 38 -9.89 -11.85 22.49
CA LEU A 38 -11.33 -11.69 22.21
C LEU A 38 -12.16 -12.84 22.77
N ASN A 39 -11.66 -14.08 22.78
CA ASN A 39 -12.37 -15.19 23.42
C ASN A 39 -12.49 -15.00 24.95
N ASN A 40 -11.45 -14.48 25.59
CA ASN A 40 -11.46 -14.24 27.04
C ASN A 40 -12.44 -13.11 27.40
N GLU A 41 -12.39 -11.99 26.69
CA GLU A 41 -13.34 -10.88 26.86
C GLU A 41 -14.77 -11.26 26.49
N TYR A 42 -14.95 -12.09 25.47
CA TYR A 42 -16.27 -12.62 25.13
C TYR A 42 -16.84 -13.45 26.27
N LYS A 43 -16.01 -14.30 26.89
CA LYS A 43 -16.45 -15.16 28.00
C LYS A 43 -16.88 -14.33 29.21
N SER A 44 -16.18 -13.26 29.55
CA SER A 44 -16.57 -12.36 30.65
C SER A 44 -17.78 -11.50 30.30
N SER A 45 -17.90 -11.03 29.06
CA SER A 45 -18.99 -10.14 28.66
C SER A 45 -20.31 -10.90 28.48
N SER A 46 -20.26 -12.08 27.84
CA SER A 46 -21.45 -12.83 27.45
C SER A 46 -22.25 -13.44 28.60
N SER A 47 -21.65 -13.59 29.79
CA SER A 47 -22.35 -14.11 30.98
C SER A 47 -23.51 -13.21 31.40
N ASP A 48 -23.37 -11.91 31.21
CA ASP A 48 -24.32 -10.89 31.66
C ASP A 48 -25.34 -10.50 30.59
N TRP A 49 -25.17 -10.99 29.36
CA TRP A 49 -26.09 -10.67 28.27
C TRP A 49 -27.45 -11.32 28.48
N ARG A 50 -28.50 -10.49 28.44
CA ARG A 50 -29.90 -10.87 28.68
C ARG A 50 -30.80 -10.29 27.59
N GLY A 51 -31.87 -11.01 27.29
CA GLY A 51 -32.90 -10.59 26.34
C GLY A 51 -33.35 -11.73 25.44
N ASN A 52 -34.18 -11.40 24.46
CA ASN A 52 -34.51 -12.27 23.34
C ASN A 52 -33.33 -12.39 22.36
N LEU A 53 -33.46 -13.28 21.37
CA LEU A 53 -32.44 -13.49 20.34
C LEU A 53 -32.04 -12.18 19.65
N TRP A 54 -33.03 -11.35 19.28
CA TRP A 54 -32.80 -10.04 18.68
C TRP A 54 -31.86 -9.17 19.52
N LYS A 55 -32.16 -9.02 20.82
CA LYS A 55 -31.36 -8.21 21.74
C LYS A 55 -29.95 -8.79 21.92
N LEU A 56 -29.81 -10.10 22.05
CA LEU A 56 -28.50 -10.75 22.17
C LEU A 56 -27.64 -10.55 20.91
N THR A 57 -28.24 -10.66 19.73
CA THR A 57 -27.55 -10.40 18.46
C THR A 57 -27.04 -8.96 18.40
N ARG A 58 -27.85 -7.97 18.76
CA ARG A 58 -27.42 -6.56 18.78
C ARG A 58 -26.30 -6.29 19.78
N ILE A 59 -26.39 -6.86 20.98
CA ILE A 59 -25.33 -6.75 21.98
C ILE A 59 -24.03 -7.36 21.44
N PHE A 60 -24.10 -8.53 20.79
CA PHE A 60 -22.93 -9.16 20.17
C PHE A 60 -22.34 -8.31 19.04
N GLU A 61 -23.18 -7.77 18.14
CA GLU A 61 -22.74 -6.91 17.04
C GLU A 61 -22.06 -5.64 17.56
N GLU A 62 -22.63 -4.99 18.56
CA GLU A 62 -22.07 -3.78 19.16
C GLU A 62 -20.77 -4.08 19.91
N TRP A 63 -20.75 -5.13 20.73
CA TRP A 63 -19.56 -5.57 21.45
C TRP A 63 -18.43 -5.92 20.49
N SER A 64 -18.71 -6.76 19.49
CA SER A 64 -17.72 -7.18 18.50
C SER A 64 -17.22 -6.01 17.67
N LYS A 65 -18.12 -5.07 17.32
CA LYS A 65 -17.76 -3.82 16.66
C LYS A 65 -16.74 -3.04 17.47
N ASN A 66 -17.06 -2.75 18.72
CA ASN A 66 -16.24 -1.89 19.56
C ASN A 66 -14.87 -2.52 19.83
N ILE A 67 -14.84 -3.82 20.18
CA ILE A 67 -13.57 -4.47 20.53
C ILE A 67 -12.68 -4.70 19.32
N LEU A 68 -13.22 -5.15 18.19
CA LEU A 68 -12.41 -5.31 16.99
C LEU A 68 -11.91 -3.96 16.47
N GLN A 69 -12.72 -2.90 16.57
CA GLN A 69 -12.29 -1.58 16.18
C GLN A 69 -11.12 -1.09 17.04
N SER A 70 -11.18 -1.24 18.37
CA SER A 70 -10.08 -0.83 19.26
C SER A 70 -8.80 -1.64 19.01
N GLU A 71 -8.92 -2.96 18.89
CA GLU A 71 -7.76 -3.84 18.68
C GLU A 71 -7.12 -3.62 17.31
N LEU A 72 -7.93 -3.55 16.25
CA LEU A 72 -7.41 -3.30 14.90
C LEU A 72 -6.85 -1.89 14.76
N PHE A 73 -7.36 -0.91 15.50
CA PHE A 73 -6.77 0.43 15.55
C PHE A 73 -5.39 0.40 16.19
N SER A 74 -5.23 -0.31 17.31
CA SER A 74 -3.91 -0.48 17.94
C SER A 74 -2.91 -1.21 17.05
N ILE A 75 -3.36 -2.22 16.30
CA ILE A 75 -2.53 -2.92 15.31
C ILE A 75 -2.20 -1.97 14.14
N SER A 76 -3.17 -1.20 13.67
CA SER A 76 -2.99 -0.21 12.60
C SER A 76 -1.94 0.84 12.98
N ASP A 77 -2.01 1.35 14.20
CA ASP A 77 -1.13 2.40 14.71
C ASP A 77 0.32 1.92 14.83
N SER A 78 0.54 0.72 15.39
CA SER A 78 1.88 0.14 15.50
C SER A 78 2.51 -0.12 14.13
N TYR A 79 1.70 -0.55 13.16
CA TYR A 79 2.17 -0.86 11.81
C TYR A 79 2.31 0.35 10.89
N HIS A 80 1.63 1.45 11.18
CA HIS A 80 1.69 2.67 10.37
C HIS A 80 3.14 3.14 10.16
N TYR A 81 3.96 3.08 11.20
CA TYR A 81 5.39 3.43 11.12
C TYR A 81 6.16 2.52 10.15
N GLU A 82 6.01 1.20 10.28
CA GLU A 82 6.69 0.24 9.39
C GLU A 82 6.27 0.39 7.93
N PHE A 83 5.02 0.77 7.66
CA PHE A 83 4.55 1.03 6.30
C PHE A 83 5.19 2.28 5.70
N ILE A 84 5.33 3.32 6.51
CA ILE A 84 6.06 4.53 6.11
C ILE A 84 7.51 4.17 5.81
N GLU A 85 8.17 3.32 6.61
CA GLU A 85 9.55 2.89 6.36
C GLU A 85 9.71 2.11 5.04
N ASN A 86 8.77 1.22 4.70
CA ASN A 86 8.78 0.53 3.41
C ASN A 86 8.63 1.51 2.24
N LEU A 87 7.73 2.50 2.35
CA LEU A 87 7.60 3.55 1.36
C LEU A 87 8.85 4.42 1.25
N LYS A 88 9.48 4.80 2.37
CA LYS A 88 10.75 5.54 2.38
C LYS A 88 11.84 4.75 1.67
N THR A 89 11.90 3.44 1.90
CA THR A 89 12.86 2.56 1.20
C THR A 89 12.64 2.59 -0.31
N ALA A 90 11.39 2.47 -0.77
CA ALA A 90 11.06 2.61 -2.19
C ALA A 90 11.43 4.00 -2.73
N LYS A 91 11.06 5.08 -2.03
CA LYS A 91 11.45 6.46 -2.39
C LYS A 91 12.96 6.58 -2.54
N ASN A 92 13.74 6.11 -1.57
CA ASN A 92 15.20 6.20 -1.61
C ASN A 92 15.77 5.48 -2.83
N HIS A 93 15.23 4.32 -3.20
CA HIS A 93 15.64 3.61 -4.41
C HIS A 93 15.37 4.45 -5.67
N PHE A 94 14.18 5.04 -5.81
CA PHE A 94 13.88 5.93 -6.94
C PHE A 94 14.73 7.21 -6.94
N THR A 95 15.01 7.79 -5.77
CA THR A 95 15.90 8.95 -5.64
C THR A 95 17.31 8.62 -6.11
N HIS A 96 17.86 7.48 -5.69
CA HIS A 96 19.17 7.01 -6.15
C HIS A 96 19.18 6.76 -7.66
N PHE A 97 18.14 6.12 -8.18
CA PHE A 97 17.99 5.91 -9.63
C PHE A 97 18.00 7.22 -10.42
N LEU A 98 17.23 8.22 -9.98
CA LEU A 98 17.19 9.54 -10.63
C LEU A 98 18.54 10.24 -10.59
N ARG A 99 19.25 10.18 -9.46
CA ARG A 99 20.59 10.75 -9.33
C ARG A 99 21.56 10.10 -10.32
N ASP A 100 21.61 8.78 -10.34
CA ASP A 100 22.52 8.02 -11.19
C ASP A 100 22.21 8.25 -12.69
N PHE A 101 20.92 8.35 -13.05
CA PHE A 101 20.49 8.73 -14.41
C PHE A 101 21.06 10.09 -14.82
N ARG A 102 20.98 11.09 -13.92
CA ARG A 102 21.45 12.46 -14.19
C ARG A 102 22.95 12.58 -14.30
N GLU A 103 23.69 11.88 -13.45
CA GLU A 103 25.15 11.83 -13.52
C GLU A 103 25.58 11.29 -14.89
N ARG A 104 24.98 10.18 -15.33
CA ARG A 104 25.23 9.60 -16.66
C ARG A 104 24.84 10.55 -17.79
N LEU A 105 23.69 11.20 -17.69
CA LEU A 105 23.21 12.16 -18.70
C LEU A 105 24.17 13.35 -18.83
N THR A 106 24.57 13.93 -17.70
CA THR A 106 25.52 15.07 -17.66
C THR A 106 26.88 14.68 -18.23
N GLN A 107 27.40 13.52 -17.84
CA GLN A 107 28.69 13.02 -18.33
C GLN A 107 28.65 12.78 -19.84
N ASN A 108 27.57 12.19 -20.35
CA ASN A 108 27.41 11.94 -21.78
C ASN A 108 27.28 13.24 -22.59
N ILE A 109 26.51 14.22 -22.10
CA ILE A 109 26.40 15.53 -22.73
C ILE A 109 27.75 16.25 -22.76
N SER A 110 28.49 16.24 -21.64
CA SER A 110 29.83 16.81 -21.60
C SER A 110 30.78 16.14 -22.57
N THR A 111 30.69 14.82 -22.75
CA THR A 111 31.56 14.06 -23.65
C THR A 111 31.25 14.34 -25.12
N VAL A 112 29.96 14.39 -25.49
CA VAL A 112 29.53 14.51 -26.89
C VAL A 112 29.47 15.96 -27.37
N LEU A 113 29.09 16.89 -26.49
CA LEU A 113 28.85 18.29 -26.83
C LEU A 113 29.91 19.23 -26.23
N GLY A 114 30.75 18.77 -25.29
CA GLY A 114 31.72 19.62 -24.60
C GLY A 114 31.09 20.61 -23.61
N ILE A 115 29.80 20.45 -23.29
CA ILE A 115 29.03 21.35 -22.44
C ILE A 115 28.88 20.75 -21.05
N SER A 116 29.25 21.51 -20.02
CA SER A 116 28.93 21.17 -18.63
C SER A 116 27.54 21.71 -18.27
N LEU A 117 26.63 20.82 -17.89
CA LEU A 117 25.30 21.15 -17.40
C LEU A 117 25.23 20.85 -15.89
N LYS A 118 24.58 21.72 -15.14
CA LYS A 118 24.22 21.47 -13.74
C LYS A 118 22.71 21.27 -13.66
N LEU A 119 22.29 20.04 -13.38
CA LEU A 119 20.89 19.64 -13.28
C LEU A 119 20.41 19.81 -11.82
N GLU A 120 19.16 20.19 -11.60
CA GLU A 120 18.62 20.60 -10.29
C GLU A 120 18.06 19.43 -9.48
N GLU A 121 18.57 19.10 -8.30
CA GLU A 121 18.07 18.01 -7.45
C GLU A 121 16.56 18.06 -7.19
N TRP A 122 15.87 16.92 -7.39
CA TRP A 122 14.44 16.81 -7.13
C TRP A 122 14.15 16.03 -5.86
N GLU A 123 13.16 16.51 -5.10
CA GLU A 123 12.60 15.73 -4.02
C GLU A 123 11.34 15.00 -4.48
N ILE A 124 11.34 13.67 -4.39
CA ILE A 124 10.16 12.86 -4.66
C ILE A 124 9.12 13.09 -3.55
N PRO A 125 7.90 13.56 -3.85
CA PRO A 125 6.86 13.72 -2.86
C PRO A 125 6.31 12.35 -2.42
N ILE A 126 6.07 12.18 -1.12
CA ILE A 126 5.31 11.04 -0.58
C ILE A 126 3.97 11.58 -0.08
N GLY A 127 2.87 11.02 -0.58
CA GLY A 127 1.54 11.31 -0.05
C GLY A 127 1.32 10.71 1.34
N GLU A 128 0.47 11.34 2.14
CA GLU A 128 0.09 10.79 3.44
C GLU A 128 -0.68 9.46 3.28
N ILE A 129 -0.16 8.36 3.82
CA ILE A 129 -0.94 7.12 3.94
C ILE A 129 -1.90 7.28 5.11
N LYS A 130 -3.17 7.56 4.81
CA LYS A 130 -4.22 7.50 5.83
C LYS A 130 -4.34 6.08 6.40
N GLN A 131 -4.65 5.98 7.69
CA GLN A 131 -5.03 4.71 8.31
C GLN A 131 -6.26 4.09 7.61
N PRO A 132 -6.38 2.75 7.57
CA PRO A 132 -7.51 2.06 6.98
C PRO A 132 -8.79 2.33 7.79
N ASP A 133 -9.92 2.36 7.10
CA ASP A 133 -11.22 2.49 7.74
C ASP A 133 -11.65 1.09 8.22
N ILE A 134 -11.63 0.87 9.54
CA ILE A 134 -11.99 -0.42 10.11
C ILE A 134 -13.51 -0.56 10.07
N ARG A 135 -14.01 -1.26 9.06
CA ARG A 135 -15.45 -1.51 8.86
C ARG A 135 -15.87 -2.90 9.29
N ILE A 136 -16.68 -2.94 10.34
CA ILE A 136 -17.29 -4.17 10.84
C ILE A 136 -18.70 -4.24 10.26
N GLY A 137 -18.90 -5.25 9.40
CA GLY A 137 -20.20 -5.52 8.79
C GLY A 137 -21.19 -6.06 9.83
N ARG A 138 -22.48 -6.01 9.52
CA ARG A 138 -23.51 -6.63 10.35
C ARG A 138 -23.31 -8.15 10.31
N SER A 139 -23.37 -8.80 11.47
CA SER A 139 -23.22 -10.26 11.57
C SER A 139 -24.53 -10.99 11.27
N PHE A 140 -25.67 -10.30 11.35
CA PHE A 140 -26.97 -10.88 11.04
C PHE A 140 -27.82 -9.98 10.14
N ASP A 141 -28.37 -10.60 9.09
CA ASP A 141 -29.40 -9.98 8.26
C ASP A 141 -30.71 -9.82 9.04
N PHE A 142 -31.48 -8.79 8.64
CA PHE A 142 -32.73 -8.29 9.24
C PHE A 142 -33.83 -9.35 9.53
N HIS A 143 -33.65 -10.61 9.14
CA HIS A 143 -34.63 -11.67 9.27
C HIS A 143 -34.79 -12.22 10.69
N LEU A 144 -33.80 -12.05 11.59
CA LEU A 144 -33.95 -12.47 12.98
C LEU A 144 -34.97 -11.64 13.77
N ASP A 145 -35.20 -10.39 13.34
CA ASP A 145 -36.18 -9.47 13.93
C ASP A 145 -37.62 -10.02 13.78
N LEU A 146 -37.87 -10.87 12.77
CA LEU A 146 -39.19 -11.41 12.45
C LEU A 146 -39.51 -12.73 13.15
N ILE A 147 -38.51 -13.54 13.52
CA ILE A 147 -38.71 -14.93 14.00
C ILE A 147 -38.17 -15.19 15.41
N TRP A 148 -37.70 -14.17 16.14
CA TRP A 148 -37.10 -14.37 17.46
C TRP A 148 -38.03 -15.05 18.48
N PHE A 149 -39.35 -14.92 18.33
CA PHE A 149 -40.35 -15.54 19.21
C PHE A 149 -40.36 -17.08 19.13
N LEU A 150 -39.83 -17.65 18.04
CA LEU A 150 -39.71 -19.10 17.86
C LEU A 150 -38.59 -19.71 18.72
N PHE A 151 -37.71 -18.88 19.29
CA PHE A 151 -36.54 -19.30 20.06
C PHE A 151 -36.69 -18.95 21.54
N PRO A 152 -37.31 -19.81 22.36
CA PRO A 152 -37.35 -19.62 23.80
C PRO A 152 -35.94 -19.58 24.41
N MET A 153 -35.54 -18.41 24.89
CA MET A 153 -34.14 -18.16 25.27
C MET A 153 -33.64 -19.01 26.43
N PHE A 154 -34.51 -19.51 27.31
CA PHE A 154 -34.10 -20.42 28.37
C PHE A 154 -33.52 -21.74 27.84
N ILE A 155 -33.88 -22.15 26.63
CA ILE A 155 -33.33 -23.33 25.94
C ILE A 155 -32.16 -22.94 25.05
N PHE A 156 -32.35 -21.90 24.22
CA PHE A 156 -31.45 -21.61 23.11
C PHE A 156 -30.29 -20.66 23.45
N ARG A 157 -30.27 -20.04 24.64
CA ARG A 157 -29.22 -19.07 25.01
C ARG A 157 -27.81 -19.63 24.83
N ASN A 158 -27.53 -20.81 25.37
CA ASN A 158 -26.19 -21.39 25.29
C ASN A 158 -25.81 -21.75 23.85
N ILE A 159 -26.79 -22.11 23.02
CA ILE A 159 -26.56 -22.41 21.59
C ILE A 159 -26.10 -21.15 20.87
N PHE A 160 -26.81 -20.03 21.03
CA PHE A 160 -26.46 -18.76 20.40
C PHE A 160 -25.17 -18.16 20.95
N VAL A 161 -24.95 -18.20 22.26
CA VAL A 161 -23.70 -17.73 22.88
C VAL A 161 -22.50 -18.54 22.37
N ASN A 162 -22.64 -19.86 22.22
CA ASN A 162 -21.56 -20.67 21.66
C ASN A 162 -21.38 -20.43 20.15
N HIS A 163 -22.48 -20.17 19.42
CA HIS A 163 -22.42 -19.83 18.00
C HIS A 163 -21.69 -18.51 17.76
N PHE A 164 -22.03 -17.44 18.49
CA PHE A 164 -21.34 -16.15 18.41
C PHE A 164 -19.85 -16.28 18.75
N ARG A 165 -19.49 -17.11 19.75
CA ARG A 165 -18.08 -17.40 20.05
C ARG A 165 -17.33 -17.97 18.84
N LYS A 166 -17.95 -18.89 18.10
CA LYS A 166 -17.35 -19.46 16.88
C LYS A 166 -17.19 -18.40 15.78
N GLN A 167 -18.08 -17.41 15.71
CA GLN A 167 -17.98 -16.32 14.74
C GLN A 167 -16.80 -15.38 14.99
N ILE A 168 -16.29 -15.29 16.23
CA ILE A 168 -15.15 -14.41 16.56
C ILE A 168 -13.94 -14.68 15.65
N LEU A 169 -13.63 -15.96 15.38
CA LEU A 169 -12.53 -16.33 14.51
C LEU A 169 -12.73 -15.77 13.09
N THR A 170 -13.91 -16.00 12.50
CA THR A 170 -14.24 -15.53 11.16
C THR A 170 -14.23 -14.01 11.07
N LEU A 171 -14.71 -13.31 12.11
CA LEU A 171 -14.66 -11.86 12.19
C LEU A 171 -13.22 -11.34 12.22
N ILE A 172 -12.36 -11.95 13.03
CA ILE A 172 -10.93 -11.60 13.09
C ILE A 172 -10.28 -11.80 11.72
N GLU A 173 -10.40 -13.00 11.13
CA GLU A 173 -9.80 -13.33 9.85
C GLU A 173 -10.25 -12.37 8.75
N THR A 174 -11.56 -12.16 8.63
CA THR A 174 -12.12 -11.28 7.60
C THR A 174 -11.60 -9.85 7.74
N ASN A 175 -11.54 -9.32 8.96
CA ASN A 175 -11.07 -7.94 9.17
C ASN A 175 -9.56 -7.81 8.96
N LEU A 176 -8.75 -8.79 9.38
CA LEU A 176 -7.31 -8.79 9.11
C LEU A 176 -7.02 -8.87 7.60
N TYR A 177 -7.75 -9.70 6.85
CA TYR A 177 -7.62 -9.76 5.39
C TYR A 177 -8.03 -8.45 4.71
N ARG A 178 -9.13 -7.81 5.17
CA ARG A 178 -9.54 -6.49 4.67
C ARG A 178 -8.48 -5.44 4.95
N MET A 179 -7.95 -5.40 6.17
CA MET A 179 -6.88 -4.49 6.57
C MET A 179 -5.63 -4.68 5.69
N ALA A 180 -5.19 -5.93 5.48
CA ALA A 180 -4.09 -6.22 4.56
C ALA A 180 -4.37 -5.70 3.15
N SER A 181 -5.59 -5.93 2.65
CA SER A 181 -6.00 -5.50 1.31
C SER A 181 -5.99 -3.98 1.16
N ASP A 182 -6.52 -3.26 2.15
CA ASP A 182 -6.60 -1.81 2.16
C ASP A 182 -5.20 -1.18 2.21
N TYR A 183 -4.32 -1.68 3.07
CA TYR A 183 -2.93 -1.23 3.10
C TYR A 183 -2.19 -1.55 1.81
N THR A 184 -2.36 -2.75 1.26
CA THR A 184 -1.75 -3.12 -0.02
C THR A 184 -2.15 -2.13 -1.10
N ALA A 185 -3.44 -1.84 -1.22
CA ALA A 185 -3.94 -0.91 -2.23
C ALA A 185 -3.36 0.50 -2.05
N ARG A 186 -3.28 1.01 -0.82
CA ARG A 186 -2.74 2.34 -0.52
C ARG A 186 -1.23 2.43 -0.77
N ILE A 187 -0.45 1.46 -0.29
CA ILE A 187 1.01 1.40 -0.49
C ILE A 187 1.33 1.28 -1.97
N ASN A 188 0.66 0.37 -2.68
CA ASN A 188 0.89 0.18 -4.11
C ASN A 188 0.54 1.43 -4.91
N LYS A 189 -0.54 2.14 -4.53
CA LYS A 189 -0.89 3.41 -5.14
C LYS A 189 0.22 4.45 -4.98
N GLU A 190 0.79 4.58 -3.79
CA GLU A 190 1.89 5.54 -3.56
C GLU A 190 3.16 5.14 -4.31
N ILE A 191 3.51 3.85 -4.38
CA ILE A 191 4.65 3.39 -5.20
C ILE A 191 4.44 3.72 -6.68
N ILE A 192 3.23 3.50 -7.20
CA ILE A 192 2.87 3.84 -8.59
C ILE A 192 2.91 5.37 -8.82
N ASN A 193 2.56 6.17 -7.82
CA ASN A 193 2.69 7.63 -7.91
C ASN A 193 4.17 8.05 -8.00
N ILE A 194 5.05 7.44 -7.21
CA ILE A 194 6.50 7.66 -7.27
C ILE A 194 7.06 7.23 -8.63
N GLU A 195 6.64 6.08 -9.16
CA GLU A 195 7.00 5.63 -10.50
C GLU A 195 6.62 6.66 -11.55
N ARG A 196 5.36 7.12 -11.55
CA ARG A 196 4.86 8.11 -12.51
C ARG A 196 5.60 9.43 -12.41
N PHE A 197 5.85 9.90 -11.19
CA PHE A 197 6.65 11.11 -10.95
C PHE A 197 8.05 10.96 -11.56
N THR A 198 8.71 9.84 -11.29
CA THR A 198 10.05 9.53 -11.81
C THR A 198 10.09 9.52 -13.34
N ILE A 199 9.12 8.86 -13.98
CA ILE A 199 9.01 8.83 -15.46
C ILE A 199 8.81 10.24 -16.03
N ASN A 200 7.94 11.03 -15.41
CA ASN A 200 7.66 12.39 -15.89
C ASN A 200 8.89 13.29 -15.75
N GLN A 201 9.59 13.26 -14.60
CA GLN A 201 10.82 14.04 -14.41
C GLN A 201 11.89 13.70 -15.46
N ILE A 202 12.06 12.41 -15.77
CA ILE A 202 13.00 11.98 -16.81
C ILE A 202 12.60 12.53 -18.18
N LYS A 203 11.31 12.55 -18.52
CA LYS A 203 10.81 13.12 -19.79
C LYS A 203 11.03 14.63 -19.84
N ASP A 204 10.59 15.34 -18.81
CA ASP A 204 10.66 16.79 -18.74
C ASP A 204 12.11 17.28 -18.84
N GLU A 205 13.06 16.57 -18.20
CA GLU A 205 14.47 16.91 -18.27
C GLU A 205 15.07 16.65 -19.67
N LEU A 206 14.72 15.53 -20.31
CA LEU A 206 15.17 15.22 -21.67
C LEU A 206 14.61 16.21 -22.69
N ASP A 207 13.34 16.59 -22.55
CA ASP A 207 12.70 17.59 -23.42
C ASP A 207 13.32 18.98 -23.22
N THR A 208 13.60 19.37 -21.96
CA THR A 208 14.27 20.62 -21.64
C THR A 208 15.67 20.68 -22.27
N ILE A 209 16.46 19.61 -22.12
CA ILE A 209 17.79 19.52 -22.73
C ILE A 209 17.70 19.56 -24.26
N GLY A 210 16.75 18.81 -24.84
CA GLY A 210 16.50 18.83 -26.28
C GLY A 210 16.21 20.23 -26.79
N ASN A 211 15.32 20.97 -26.13
CA ASN A 211 14.96 22.33 -26.48
C ASN A 211 16.13 23.31 -26.33
N VAL A 212 16.91 23.21 -25.24
CA VAL A 212 18.09 24.08 -25.02
C VAL A 212 19.14 23.85 -26.09
N ILE A 213 19.43 22.59 -26.44
CA ILE A 213 20.40 22.26 -27.50
C ILE A 213 19.90 22.77 -28.86
N LEU A 214 18.63 22.51 -29.21
CA LEU A 214 18.03 22.96 -30.47
C LEU A 214 17.98 24.49 -30.60
N SER A 215 17.82 25.22 -29.49
CA SER A 215 17.80 26.69 -29.48
C SER A 215 19.19 27.33 -29.69
N LYS A 216 20.27 26.57 -29.51
CA LYS A 216 21.65 27.10 -29.53
C LYS A 216 22.39 26.89 -30.86
N ASP A 217 21.93 25.97 -31.72
CA ASP A 217 22.59 25.64 -32.99
C ASP A 217 21.58 25.58 -34.15
N ASN A 218 21.79 26.38 -35.20
CA ASN A 218 20.92 26.46 -36.39
C ASN A 218 20.99 25.21 -37.32
N ASN A 219 21.72 24.15 -36.95
CA ASN A 219 21.89 22.93 -37.74
C ASN A 219 21.13 21.74 -37.11
N SER A 220 19.82 21.69 -37.32
CA SER A 220 18.92 20.71 -36.68
C SER A 220 19.21 19.23 -37.02
N SER A 221 19.79 18.94 -38.20
CA SER A 221 20.02 17.55 -38.65
C SER A 221 21.19 16.86 -37.93
N MET A 222 22.30 17.56 -37.73
CA MET A 222 23.49 17.02 -37.06
C MET A 222 23.28 16.84 -35.55
N ILE A 223 22.38 17.64 -34.96
CA ILE A 223 21.99 17.52 -33.55
C ILE A 223 21.13 16.28 -33.32
N LEU A 224 20.17 16.00 -34.21
CA LEU A 224 19.32 14.80 -34.12
C LEU A 224 20.15 13.51 -34.19
N GLU A 225 21.20 13.48 -35.02
CA GLU A 225 22.18 12.39 -35.02
C GLU A 225 22.91 12.24 -33.67
N LYS A 226 23.37 13.35 -33.08
CA LYS A 226 24.06 13.32 -31.79
C LYS A 226 23.15 12.93 -30.62
N ILE A 227 21.90 13.37 -30.62
CA ILE A 227 20.90 12.96 -29.61
C ILE A 227 20.60 11.46 -29.74
N ASN A 228 20.42 10.95 -30.96
CA ASN A 228 20.21 9.52 -31.18
C ASN A 228 21.43 8.69 -30.75
N ALA A 229 22.65 9.18 -31.00
CA ALA A 229 23.88 8.55 -30.53
C ALA A 229 23.98 8.52 -28.99
N LEU A 230 23.63 9.63 -28.33
CA LEU A 230 23.57 9.72 -26.86
C LEU A 230 22.58 8.71 -26.27
N LEU A 231 21.39 8.58 -26.87
CA LEU A 231 20.37 7.64 -26.42
C LEU A 231 20.81 6.17 -26.59
N GLU A 232 21.51 5.84 -27.66
CA GLU A 232 22.07 4.49 -27.87
C GLU A 232 23.23 4.18 -26.91
N MET A 233 24.04 5.16 -26.53
CA MET A 233 25.09 4.97 -25.51
C MET A 233 24.50 4.70 -24.12
N ILE A 234 23.47 5.45 -23.72
CA ILE A 234 22.76 5.22 -22.46
C ILE A 234 22.22 3.78 -22.42
N LYS A 235 21.56 3.34 -23.50
CA LYS A 235 21.02 1.98 -23.65
C LYS A 235 22.07 0.88 -23.48
N LYS A 236 23.25 1.03 -24.08
CA LYS A 236 24.35 0.04 -23.95
C LYS A 236 24.92 -0.02 -22.53
N SER A 237 25.05 1.13 -21.87
CA SER A 237 25.60 1.18 -20.50
C SER A 237 24.73 0.47 -19.46
N THR A 238 23.42 0.43 -19.68
CA THR A 238 22.45 -0.26 -18.83
C THR A 238 22.32 -1.77 -19.06
N GLN A 239 22.89 -2.33 -20.13
CA GLN A 239 22.88 -3.79 -20.38
C GLN A 239 24.12 -4.51 -19.83
N ASN A 240 25.16 -3.76 -19.44
CA ASN A 240 26.44 -4.28 -18.97
C ASN A 240 26.61 -4.25 -17.43
N ASN A 241 25.57 -3.83 -16.70
CA ASN A 241 25.45 -3.90 -15.24
C ASN A 241 24.24 -4.77 -14.88
#